data_AF-A0A7G8WDV9-F1
#
_entry.id   AF-A0A7G8WDV9-F1
#
_cell.length_a   1.000
_cell.length_b   1.000
_cell.length_c   1.000
_cell.angle_alpha   90.00
_cell.angle_beta   90.00
_cell.angle_gamma   90.00
#
_symmetry.space_group_name_H-M   'P 1'
#
loop_
_entity.id
_entity.type
_entity.pdbx_description
1 polymer ?
#
loop_
_entity_poly.entity_id
_entity_poly.type
_entity_poly.pdbx_seq_one_letter_code
_entity_poly.pdbx_strand_id
1 'polypeptide(L)'
;MSGKHWIIVLIILISGYGIYSGIKDKNQRWTAESSKILTDKCVSDSKEMAENYPELTHEYCKCSTEKIQAEFTQSKYIEITKMSIENQRKKLWPVFQNCLTEYQVKIKAKNQE
;
A
#
# COMPACT_ATOMS: atom_id res chain seq x y z
N MET A 1 -19.53 -12.24 -3.62
CA MET A 1 -19.04 -11.28 -4.64
C MET A 1 -17.52 -11.11 -4.51
N SER A 2 -16.72 -12.09 -4.93
CA SER A 2 -15.36 -12.26 -4.35
C SER A 2 -14.18 -11.83 -5.22
N GLY A 3 -14.39 -11.11 -6.32
CA GLY A 3 -13.29 -10.74 -7.24
C GLY A 3 -12.91 -9.25 -7.26
N LYS A 4 -13.82 -8.34 -6.91
CA LYS A 4 -13.67 -6.91 -7.22
C LYS A 4 -12.99 -6.08 -6.12
N HIS A 5 -13.17 -6.46 -4.85
CA HIS A 5 -12.56 -5.71 -3.72
C HIS A 5 -11.03 -5.77 -3.72
N TRP A 6 -10.43 -6.87 -4.16
CA TRP A 6 -8.96 -7.02 -4.22
C TRP A 6 -8.29 -6.07 -5.21
N ILE A 7 -9.01 -5.69 -6.28
CA ILE A 7 -8.53 -4.70 -7.24
C ILE A 7 -8.53 -3.31 -6.61
N ILE A 8 -9.50 -3.00 -5.74
CA ILE A 8 -9.60 -1.71 -5.05
C ILE A 8 -8.43 -1.56 -4.06
N VAL A 9 -8.12 -2.59 -3.26
CA VAL A 9 -6.97 -2.60 -2.33
C VAL A 9 -5.63 -2.41 -3.06
N LEU A 10 -5.51 -2.97 -4.26
CA LEU A 10 -4.36 -2.77 -5.15
C LEU A 10 -4.21 -1.33 -5.66
N ILE A 11 -5.33 -0.69 -6.03
CA ILE A 11 -5.37 0.67 -6.56
C ILE A 11 -5.07 1.71 -5.47
N ILE A 12 -5.39 1.39 -4.22
CA ILE A 12 -5.15 2.25 -3.05
C ILE A 12 -3.65 2.47 -2.79
N LEU A 13 -2.79 1.47 -2.97
CA LEU A 13 -1.33 1.64 -2.80
C LEU A 13 -0.63 2.36 -3.96
N ILE A 14 -1.33 2.52 -5.09
CA ILE A 14 -0.87 3.16 -6.34
C ILE A 14 -1.13 4.69 -6.28
N SER A 15 -1.95 5.18 -5.35
CA SER A 15 -2.28 6.59 -5.15
C SER A 15 -1.18 7.43 -4.48
N GLY A 16 0.03 6.86 -4.28
CA GLY A 16 1.17 7.54 -3.66
C GLY A 16 1.66 8.79 -4.40
N TYR A 17 1.23 9.01 -5.65
CA TYR A 17 1.65 10.16 -6.47
C TYR A 17 1.37 11.53 -5.81
N GLY A 18 0.24 11.69 -5.12
CA GLY A 18 -0.17 13.00 -4.56
C GLY A 18 0.74 13.50 -3.43
N ILE A 19 1.29 12.59 -2.63
CA ILE A 19 2.04 12.90 -1.41
C ILE A 19 3.45 13.41 -1.73
N TYR A 20 4.07 12.86 -2.77
CA TYR A 20 5.49 13.11 -3.04
C TYR A 20 5.76 14.18 -4.09
N SER A 21 4.72 14.80 -4.65
CA SER A 21 4.85 15.91 -5.61
C SER A 21 5.56 17.15 -5.03
N GLY A 22 5.60 17.30 -3.70
CA GLY A 22 6.29 18.39 -3.00
C GLY A 22 7.72 18.09 -2.53
N ILE A 23 8.22 16.86 -2.68
CA ILE A 23 9.53 16.47 -2.16
C ILE A 23 10.62 16.78 -3.19
N LYS A 24 11.42 17.82 -2.91
CA LYS A 24 12.46 18.36 -3.80
C LYS A 24 13.75 17.53 -3.82
N ASP A 25 13.97 16.66 -2.83
CA ASP A 25 15.20 15.90 -2.71
C ASP A 25 15.07 14.48 -3.30
N LYS A 26 15.76 14.24 -4.41
CA LYS A 26 15.69 13.00 -5.19
C LYS A 26 16.59 11.89 -4.65
N ASN A 27 17.42 12.16 -3.64
CA ASN A 27 18.33 11.20 -3.00
C ASN A 27 17.84 10.68 -1.65
N GLN A 28 16.58 10.97 -1.30
CA GLN A 28 16.08 10.76 0.05
C GLN A 28 15.90 9.25 0.36
N ARG A 29 16.70 8.76 1.31
CA ARG A 29 16.37 7.55 2.06
C ARG A 29 14.99 7.75 2.71
N TRP A 30 14.24 6.66 2.86
CA TRP A 30 13.00 6.70 3.63
C TRP A 30 13.25 7.26 5.03
N THR A 31 12.37 8.14 5.47
CA THR A 31 12.36 8.65 6.84
C THR A 31 11.22 7.96 7.58
N ALA A 32 11.31 7.88 8.91
CA ALA A 32 10.22 7.35 9.72
C ALA A 32 8.90 8.11 9.47
N GLU A 33 8.99 9.41 9.18
CA GLU A 33 7.86 10.25 8.81
C GLU A 33 7.25 9.84 7.47
N SER A 34 8.06 9.58 6.43
CA SER A 34 7.53 9.14 5.13
C SER A 34 6.94 7.72 5.19
N SER A 35 7.46 6.84 6.05
CA SER A 35 6.84 5.54 6.38
C SER A 35 5.46 5.70 7.00
N LYS A 36 5.34 6.59 8.00
CA LYS A 36 4.07 6.86 8.68
C LYS A 36 3.04 7.42 7.71
N ILE A 37 3.42 8.43 6.93
CA ILE A 37 2.54 9.05 5.94
C ILE A 37 2.04 8.02 4.91
N LEU A 38 2.90 7.14 4.41
CA LEU A 38 2.48 6.12 3.43
C LEU A 38 1.52 5.10 4.05
N THR A 39 1.78 4.68 5.29
CA THR A 39 0.92 3.77 6.04
C THR A 39 -0.45 4.39 6.30
N ASP A 40 -0.47 5.60 6.86
CA ASP A 40 -1.70 6.32 7.23
C ASP A 40 -2.55 6.60 5.98
N LYS A 41 -1.91 6.96 4.85
CA LYS A 41 -2.60 7.14 3.57
C LYS A 41 -3.23 5.85 3.08
N CYS A 42 -2.49 4.73 3.13
CA CYS A 42 -3.02 3.42 2.73
C CYS A 42 -4.26 3.06 3.55
N VAL A 43 -4.22 3.29 4.88
CA VAL A 43 -5.37 3.03 5.76
C VAL A 43 -6.55 3.93 5.38
N SER A 44 -6.31 5.24 5.24
CA SER A 44 -7.35 6.20 4.87
C SER A 44 -8.00 5.88 3.51
N ASP A 45 -7.20 5.48 2.52
CA ASP A 45 -7.69 5.15 1.18
C ASP A 45 -8.43 3.80 1.15
N SER A 46 -8.20 2.93 2.13
CA SER A 46 -8.89 1.64 2.29
C SER A 46 -10.36 1.77 2.69
N LYS A 47 -10.80 2.97 3.13
CA LYS A 47 -12.21 3.32 3.39
C LYS A 47 -12.95 2.24 4.17
N GLU A 48 -13.98 1.63 3.58
CA GLU A 48 -14.83 0.58 4.16
C GLU A 48 -14.02 -0.59 4.76
N MET A 49 -12.87 -0.93 4.18
CA MET A 49 -12.01 -1.97 4.75
C MET A 49 -11.36 -1.53 6.07
N ALA A 50 -10.94 -0.26 6.15
CA ALA A 50 -10.41 0.32 7.38
C ALA A 50 -11.49 0.52 8.46
N GLU A 51 -12.74 0.74 8.05
CA GLU A 51 -13.88 0.84 8.97
C GLU A 51 -14.29 -0.54 9.53
N ASN A 52 -14.41 -1.54 8.65
CA ASN A 52 -14.86 -2.88 9.03
C ASN A 52 -13.75 -3.75 9.67
N TYR A 53 -12.50 -3.53 9.27
CA TYR A 53 -11.34 -4.29 9.75
C TYR A 53 -10.17 -3.35 10.07
N PRO A 54 -10.30 -2.44 11.05
CA PRO A 54 -9.33 -1.39 11.32
C PRO A 54 -7.93 -1.93 11.63
N GLU A 55 -7.82 -2.90 12.54
CA GLU A 55 -6.53 -3.48 12.93
C GLU A 55 -5.88 -4.24 11.78
N LEU A 56 -6.66 -5.06 11.07
CA LEU A 56 -6.16 -5.85 9.94
C LEU A 56 -5.73 -4.97 8.77
N THR A 57 -6.48 -3.88 8.51
CA THR A 57 -6.14 -2.91 7.46
C THR A 57 -4.86 -2.16 7.81
N HIS A 58 -4.71 -1.73 9.07
CA HIS A 58 -3.49 -1.08 9.54
C HIS A 58 -2.28 -2.02 9.44
N GLU A 59 -2.42 -3.28 9.85
CA GLU A 59 -1.37 -4.31 9.72
C GLU A 59 -0.97 -4.52 8.25
N TYR A 60 -1.96 -4.66 7.36
CA TYR A 60 -1.73 -4.79 5.91
C TYR A 60 -0.98 -3.59 5.33
N CYS A 61 -1.41 -2.37 5.65
CA CYS A 61 -0.80 -1.14 5.16
C CYS A 61 0.62 -0.95 5.69
N LYS A 62 0.86 -1.31 6.95
CA LYS A 62 2.19 -1.28 7.55
C LYS A 62 3.12 -2.29 6.86
N CYS A 63 2.70 -3.55 6.73
CA CYS A 63 3.48 -4.59 6.05
C CYS A 63 3.82 -4.18 4.61
N SER A 64 2.83 -3.67 3.87
CA SER A 64 3.03 -3.23 2.48
C SER A 64 4.03 -2.08 2.39
N THR A 65 3.92 -1.10 3.30
CA THR A 65 4.87 0.03 3.39
C THR A 65 6.28 -0.47 3.67
N GLU A 66 6.48 -1.31 4.69
CA GLU A 66 7.80 -1.85 5.04
C GLU A 66 8.45 -2.60 3.88
N LYS A 67 7.68 -3.42 3.14
CA LYS A 67 8.18 -4.13 1.95
C LYS A 67 8.57 -3.18 0.82
N ILE A 68 7.75 -2.16 0.54
CA ILE A 68 8.07 -1.13 -0.46
C ILE A 68 9.36 -0.39 -0.08
N GLN A 69 9.52 -0.08 1.20
CA GLN A 69 10.69 0.66 1.69
C GLN A 69 11.98 -0.16 1.71
N ALA A 70 11.85 -1.47 1.91
CA ALA A 70 12.98 -2.39 1.83
C ALA A 70 13.44 -2.63 0.38
N GLU A 71 12.50 -2.68 -0.57
CA GLU A 71 12.79 -2.99 -1.98
C GLU A 71 13.21 -1.76 -2.79
N PHE A 72 12.59 -0.61 -2.56
CA PHE A 72 12.79 0.59 -3.36
C PHE A 72 13.32 1.74 -2.52
N THR A 73 14.13 2.62 -3.13
CA THR A 73 14.35 3.95 -2.57
C THR A 73 13.10 4.80 -2.72
N GLN A 74 12.95 5.84 -1.90
CA GLN A 74 11.82 6.76 -2.00
C GLN A 74 11.71 7.37 -3.41
N SER A 75 12.84 7.78 -4.00
CA SER A 75 12.91 8.28 -5.38
C SER A 75 12.41 7.24 -6.39
N LYS A 76 12.83 5.98 -6.24
CA LYS A 76 12.40 4.92 -7.15
C LYS A 76 10.91 4.61 -7.02
N TYR A 77 10.39 4.60 -5.79
CA TYR A 77 8.97 4.46 -5.56
C TYR A 77 8.17 5.59 -6.21
N ILE A 78 8.62 6.84 -6.08
CA ILE A 78 7.99 7.99 -6.75
C ILE A 78 7.98 7.82 -8.27
N GLU A 79 9.10 7.39 -8.88
CA GLU A 79 9.13 7.09 -10.32
C GLU A 79 8.12 6.01 -10.70
N ILE A 80 7.97 4.96 -9.88
CA ILE A 80 6.98 3.92 -10.12
C ILE A 80 5.58 4.53 -10.06
N THR A 81 5.25 5.35 -9.06
CA THR A 81 3.93 5.99 -8.94
C THR A 81 3.55 6.93 -10.10
N LYS A 82 4.54 7.34 -10.92
CA LYS A 82 4.33 8.14 -12.14
C LYS A 82 3.99 7.30 -13.37
N MET A 83 4.18 5.98 -13.30
CA MET A 83 3.89 5.08 -14.40
C MET A 83 2.39 4.82 -14.55
N SER A 84 1.97 4.20 -15.66
CA SER A 84 0.59 3.70 -15.80
C SER A 84 0.26 2.69 -14.70
N ILE A 85 -1.01 2.59 -14.31
CA ILE A 85 -1.49 1.67 -13.26
C ILE A 85 -1.04 0.22 -13.54
N GLU A 86 -1.06 -0.21 -14.80
CA GLU A 86 -0.60 -1.54 -15.20
C GLU A 86 0.89 -1.76 -14.85
N ASN A 87 1.73 -0.78 -15.16
CA ASN A 87 3.17 -0.84 -14.89
C ASN A 87 3.46 -0.71 -13.39
N GLN A 88 2.70 0.10 -12.67
CA GLN A 88 2.74 0.17 -11.21
C GLN A 88 2.43 -1.18 -10.59
N ARG A 89 1.34 -1.82 -11.02
CA ARG A 89 0.95 -3.15 -10.56
C ARG A 89 2.05 -4.17 -10.83
N LYS A 90 2.62 -4.22 -12.04
CA LYS A 90 3.71 -5.17 -12.37
C LYS A 90 4.92 -5.03 -11.45
N LYS A 91 5.25 -3.81 -11.04
CA LYS A 91 6.42 -3.53 -10.18
C LYS A 91 6.15 -3.69 -8.69
N LEU A 92 4.98 -3.22 -8.22
CA LEU A 92 4.69 -3.17 -6.79
C LEU A 92 3.98 -4.43 -6.29
N TRP A 93 3.17 -5.10 -7.12
CA TRP A 93 2.43 -6.30 -6.72
C TRP A 93 3.32 -7.39 -6.10
N PRO A 94 4.44 -7.80 -6.74
CA PRO A 94 5.26 -8.88 -6.21
C PRO A 94 5.87 -8.58 -4.83
N VAL A 95 6.00 -7.30 -4.50
CA VAL A 95 6.69 -6.81 -3.29
C VAL A 95 5.81 -6.97 -2.05
N PHE A 96 4.51 -6.71 -2.17
CA PHE A 96 3.58 -6.77 -1.04
C PHE A 96 2.51 -7.86 -1.17
N GLN A 97 2.57 -8.72 -2.20
CA GLN A 97 1.59 -9.80 -2.41
C GLN A 97 1.37 -10.66 -1.16
N ASN A 98 2.42 -10.98 -0.40
CA ASN A 98 2.31 -11.79 0.80
C ASN A 98 1.50 -11.07 1.89
N CYS A 99 1.74 -9.76 2.10
CA CYS A 99 0.97 -8.95 3.04
C CYS A 99 -0.53 -8.99 2.68
N LEU A 100 -0.84 -8.94 1.39
CA LEU A 100 -2.22 -9.01 0.90
C LEU A 100 -2.85 -10.39 1.12
N THR A 101 -2.10 -11.47 0.87
CA THR A 101 -2.58 -12.84 1.10
C THR A 101 -2.85 -13.09 2.58
N GLU A 102 -1.99 -12.60 3.47
CA GLU A 102 -2.24 -12.73 4.92
C GLU A 102 -3.48 -11.93 5.33
N TYR A 103 -3.63 -10.71 4.84
CA TYR A 103 -4.80 -9.88 5.07
C TYR A 103 -6.11 -10.55 4.58
N GLN A 104 -6.07 -11.16 3.39
CA GLN A 104 -7.16 -11.98 2.84
C GLN A 104 -7.60 -13.10 3.77
N VAL A 105 -6.64 -13.84 4.29
CA VAL A 105 -6.88 -14.99 5.16
C VAL A 105 -7.50 -14.53 6.47
N LYS A 106 -6.95 -13.48 7.09
CA LYS A 106 -7.44 -12.94 8.36
C LYS A 106 -8.87 -12.39 8.26
N ILE A 107 -9.20 -11.67 7.18
CA ILE A 107 -10.58 -11.21 6.95
C ILE A 107 -11.54 -12.38 6.76
N LYS A 108 -11.16 -13.40 5.97
CA LYS A 108 -12.01 -14.57 5.77
C LYS A 108 -12.29 -15.29 7.08
N ALA A 109 -11.29 -15.44 7.94
CA ALA A 109 -11.46 -16.04 9.26
C ALA A 109 -12.41 -15.20 10.13
N LYS A 110 -12.25 -13.87 10.14
CA LYS A 110 -13.12 -12.94 10.88
C LYS A 110 -14.58 -12.99 10.45
N ASN A 111 -14.86 -13.22 9.17
CA ASN A 111 -16.21 -13.32 8.64
C ASN A 111 -16.89 -14.68 8.85
N GLN A 112 -16.15 -15.63 9.42
CA GLN A 112 -16.66 -16.96 9.79
C GLN A 112 -16.89 -17.10 11.30
N GLU A 113 -16.51 -16.09 12.09
CA GLU A 113 -16.91 -15.90 13.50
C GLU A 113 -18.32 -15.30 13.58
#